data_AF-A0A1F4N4V0-F1
#
_entry.id   AF-A0A1F4N4V0-F1
#
_cell.length_a   1.000
_cell.length_b   1.000
_cell.length_c   1.000
_cell.angle_alpha   90.00
_cell.angle_beta   90.00
_cell.angle_gamma   90.00
#
_symmetry.space_group_name_H-M   'P 1'
#
loop_
_entity.id
_entity.type
_entity.pdbx_description
1 polymer ?
#
loop_
_entity_poly.entity_id
_entity_poly.type
_entity_poly.pdbx_seq_one_letter_code
_entity_poly.pdbx_strand_id
1 'polypeptide(L)'
;DKTEHSFFKDHPDWVQRKISGEPAIFGGGTAFWIDEGDEDVWISPYALEWKKIYMERVRQIAGTGIDGVYVDIPYWMTHFDGWEDSWASFDDYTVAAFKAETGLEAKTDLKLGDFSDPNFRKWIDFRIKTLTAFMKEIDENVKAANPKCMTIAEIYPGYGEEAVRVGSDVYDMYPVVDVIAHEYGGGGGNAARKNPLEWFTYMTGMYTFRDFAEGKASWMLSYSWDEKQTVDPKEAIKNLALSQIMAGTNFWDARGHVMSGSNDYPTRTIINKWIAEHEKTIYLPRERINPLGVYFSAKTRDYFADDFYQAYTGVMYLLLQTHQEFQVVTPRTLASFKGEVLILPDVECVSDEEVIQFSGLLSSGKKILATAESGKYDLSGNVRAQNPIHQLLGVSDPAGHTIAAGKSLYLPGNPGKDYYQLARKIFNESARAGIVDEALQTAQNDFLKLLNENLQYKPTVQISASPFISAQIARVNNKIHIFMANFKGLKGGENPIQLPEQNVQVVFPGSAESKVFQLDYLGTTQPINVQYQDGKVLCTLPEIQKGAIVWIE
;
A
#
# COMPACT_ATOMS: atom_id res chain seq x y z
N ASP A 1 17.01 37.15 -9.95
CA ASP A 1 15.62 37.62 -9.73
C ASP A 1 15.64 39.08 -9.28
N LYS A 2 14.72 39.90 -9.81
CA LYS A 2 14.58 41.36 -9.56
C LYS A 2 13.22 41.72 -8.93
N THR A 3 12.37 40.75 -8.62
CA THR A 3 11.08 41.01 -7.95
C THR A 3 11.33 41.60 -6.57
N GLU A 4 10.58 42.64 -6.19
CA GLU A 4 10.73 43.31 -4.89
C GLU A 4 10.24 42.42 -3.74
N HIS A 5 9.12 41.72 -3.98
CA HIS A 5 8.49 40.81 -3.04
C HIS A 5 8.44 39.40 -3.62
N SER A 6 8.75 38.43 -2.76
CA SER A 6 8.49 37.00 -2.95
C SER A 6 8.21 36.40 -1.57
N PHE A 7 7.68 35.19 -1.51
CA PHE A 7 7.33 34.58 -0.22
C PHE A 7 8.57 34.48 0.67
N PHE A 8 9.69 34.03 0.11
CA PHE A 8 10.93 33.94 0.88
C PHE A 8 11.52 35.30 1.28
N LYS A 9 11.42 36.33 0.42
CA LYS A 9 11.92 37.68 0.76
C LYS A 9 11.15 38.31 1.89
N ASP A 10 9.83 38.12 1.92
CA ASP A 10 8.95 38.69 2.94
C ASP A 10 8.98 37.86 4.24
N HIS A 11 9.15 36.54 4.14
CA HIS A 11 9.09 35.60 5.25
C HIS A 11 10.20 34.53 5.22
N PRO A 12 11.48 34.94 5.36
CA PRO A 12 12.61 34.02 5.22
C PRO A 12 12.71 32.98 6.36
N ASP A 13 12.04 33.21 7.48
CA ASP A 13 12.04 32.35 8.66
C ASP A 13 11.00 31.22 8.59
N TRP A 14 10.00 31.31 7.70
CA TRP A 14 8.92 30.31 7.61
C TRP A 14 9.31 29.04 6.85
N VAL A 15 10.33 29.12 5.98
CA VAL A 15 10.71 28.03 5.07
C VAL A 15 11.43 26.88 5.78
N GLN A 16 11.23 25.67 5.29
CA GLN A 16 11.96 24.48 5.72
C GLN A 16 13.45 24.63 5.38
N ARG A 17 14.31 23.98 6.18
CA ARG A 17 15.77 24.07 6.04
C ARG A 17 16.44 22.72 6.19
N LYS A 18 17.53 22.51 5.45
CA LYS A 18 18.48 21.42 5.75
C LYS A 18 19.17 21.69 7.08
N ILE A 19 19.82 20.67 7.64
CA ILE A 19 20.66 20.81 8.85
C ILE A 19 21.78 21.86 8.69
N SER A 20 22.26 22.06 7.45
CA SER A 20 23.25 23.10 7.10
C SER A 20 22.70 24.54 7.15
N GLY A 21 21.38 24.70 7.26
CA GLY A 21 20.69 25.98 7.20
C GLY A 21 20.24 26.40 5.79
N GLU A 22 20.57 25.63 4.75
CA GLU A 22 20.11 25.86 3.39
C GLU A 22 18.56 25.87 3.33
N PRO A 23 17.92 26.94 2.82
CA PRO A 23 16.46 27.04 2.74
C PRO A 23 15.88 26.29 1.53
N ALA A 24 14.68 25.73 1.72
CA ALA A 24 13.91 25.01 0.69
C ALA A 24 13.21 25.99 -0.25
N ILE A 25 13.99 26.62 -1.14
CA ILE A 25 13.51 27.56 -2.15
C ILE A 25 14.04 27.12 -3.50
N PHE A 26 13.15 27.06 -4.48
CA PHE A 26 13.46 26.52 -5.79
C PHE A 26 12.94 27.49 -6.85
N GLY A 27 13.77 27.77 -7.85
CA GLY A 27 13.45 28.70 -8.93
C GLY A 27 13.13 27.99 -10.24
N GLY A 28 12.72 28.78 -11.23
CA GLY A 28 12.38 28.30 -12.58
C GLY A 28 13.37 27.29 -13.16
N GLY A 29 12.83 26.19 -13.69
CA GLY A 29 13.60 25.08 -14.26
C GLY A 29 14.08 24.02 -13.26
N THR A 30 13.84 24.21 -11.95
CA THR A 30 14.11 23.16 -10.95
C THR A 30 13.10 22.01 -11.04
N ALA A 31 11.87 22.30 -11.42
CA ALA A 31 10.81 21.33 -11.65
C ALA A 31 9.99 21.72 -12.88
N PHE A 32 9.22 20.78 -13.44
CA PHE A 32 8.39 21.05 -14.60
C PHE A 32 7.23 22.04 -14.32
N TRP A 33 6.89 22.24 -13.03
CA TRP A 33 5.82 23.14 -12.59
C TRP A 33 6.32 24.53 -12.14
N ILE A 34 7.64 24.77 -12.16
CA ILE A 34 8.22 26.06 -11.75
C ILE A 34 8.69 26.78 -13.00
N ASP A 35 7.88 27.72 -13.46
CA ASP A 35 8.17 28.53 -14.65
C ASP A 35 9.34 29.51 -14.41
N GLU A 36 9.94 30.01 -15.49
CA GLU A 36 11.00 31.01 -15.40
C GLU A 36 10.50 32.28 -14.69
N GLY A 37 11.09 32.60 -13.55
CA GLY A 37 10.72 33.77 -12.73
C GLY A 37 9.85 33.44 -11.52
N ASP A 38 9.33 32.21 -11.43
CA ASP A 38 8.55 31.76 -10.28
C ASP A 38 9.44 31.24 -9.14
N GLU A 39 8.84 31.21 -7.94
CA GLU A 39 9.44 30.75 -6.68
C GLU A 39 8.55 29.66 -6.07
N ASP A 40 9.13 28.49 -5.80
CA ASP A 40 8.53 27.41 -5.03
C ASP A 40 9.22 27.35 -3.67
N VAL A 41 8.42 27.45 -2.59
CA VAL A 41 8.90 27.41 -1.21
C VAL A 41 8.18 26.36 -0.40
N TRP A 42 8.94 25.62 0.39
CA TRP A 42 8.41 24.62 1.30
C TRP A 42 8.39 25.18 2.71
N ILE A 43 7.21 25.20 3.34
CA ILE A 43 6.98 25.93 4.60
C ILE A 43 6.91 24.94 5.76
N SER A 44 7.43 25.33 6.92
CA SER A 44 7.30 24.53 8.14
C SER A 44 5.89 24.66 8.74
N PRO A 45 5.23 23.55 9.16
CA PRO A 45 3.96 23.62 9.88
C PRO A 45 4.07 24.32 11.26
N TYR A 46 5.30 24.56 11.73
CA TYR A 46 5.57 25.32 12.96
C TYR A 46 5.71 26.84 12.74
N ALA A 47 5.69 27.32 11.50
CA ALA A 47 5.54 28.75 11.20
C ALA A 47 4.10 29.20 11.52
N LEU A 48 3.82 29.54 12.79
CA LEU A 48 2.45 29.69 13.31
C LEU A 48 1.66 30.82 12.63
N GLU A 49 2.31 31.90 12.23
CA GLU A 49 1.65 33.00 11.51
C GLU A 49 1.16 32.55 10.13
N TRP A 50 2.02 31.86 9.36
CA TRP A 50 1.61 31.22 8.12
C TRP A 50 0.50 30.21 8.34
N LYS A 51 0.64 29.32 9.33
CA LYS A 51 -0.35 28.27 9.59
C LYS A 51 -1.72 28.88 9.88
N LYS A 52 -1.77 29.99 10.64
CA LYS A 52 -3.02 30.73 10.89
C LYS A 52 -3.67 31.23 9.59
N ILE A 53 -2.88 31.78 8.67
CA ILE A 53 -3.35 32.23 7.35
C ILE A 53 -3.82 31.04 6.51
N TYR A 54 -3.07 29.95 6.51
CA TYR A 54 -3.41 28.72 5.80
C TYR A 54 -4.76 28.16 6.27
N MET A 55 -4.96 28.03 7.58
CA MET A 55 -6.21 27.54 8.15
C MET A 55 -7.41 28.46 7.88
N GLU A 56 -7.20 29.78 7.82
CA GLU A 56 -8.24 30.71 7.37
C GLU A 56 -8.66 30.46 5.92
N ARG A 57 -7.69 30.23 5.02
CA ARG A 57 -7.99 29.88 3.62
C ARG A 57 -8.72 28.55 3.52
N VAL A 58 -8.32 27.54 4.30
CA VAL A 58 -9.03 26.25 4.38
C VAL A 58 -10.50 26.45 4.74
N ARG A 59 -10.79 27.25 5.79
CA ARG A 59 -12.17 27.58 6.20
C ARG A 59 -12.93 28.32 5.11
N GLN A 60 -12.29 29.29 4.44
CA GLN A 60 -12.91 30.05 3.35
C GLN A 60 -13.28 29.16 2.17
N ILE A 61 -12.37 28.26 1.76
CA ILE A 61 -12.59 27.30 0.68
C ILE A 61 -13.76 26.36 1.05
N ALA A 62 -13.73 25.73 2.22
CA ALA A 62 -14.80 24.85 2.68
C ALA A 62 -16.16 25.59 2.81
N GLY A 63 -16.13 26.85 3.23
CA GLY A 63 -17.29 27.73 3.37
C GLY A 63 -17.96 28.15 2.05
N THR A 64 -17.33 27.88 0.90
CA THR A 64 -17.96 28.09 -0.42
C THR A 64 -19.07 27.09 -0.74
N GLY A 65 -19.12 25.96 -0.02
CA GLY A 65 -20.08 24.88 -0.25
C GLY A 65 -19.58 23.76 -1.16
N ILE A 66 -18.28 23.72 -1.51
CA ILE A 66 -17.66 22.60 -2.22
C ILE A 66 -17.70 21.29 -1.41
N ASP A 67 -17.61 20.16 -2.12
CA ASP A 67 -17.68 18.83 -1.53
C ASP A 67 -16.40 18.38 -0.83
N GLY A 68 -15.25 18.95 -1.17
CA GLY A 68 -13.98 18.60 -0.53
C GLY A 68 -12.85 19.60 -0.74
N VAL A 69 -11.94 19.66 0.22
CA VAL A 69 -10.66 20.38 0.15
C VAL A 69 -9.56 19.35 -0.12
N TYR A 70 -8.89 19.52 -1.26
CA TYR A 70 -7.75 18.70 -1.65
C TYR A 70 -6.46 19.39 -1.18
N VAL A 71 -5.69 18.70 -0.34
CA VAL A 71 -4.43 19.18 0.20
C VAL A 71 -3.29 18.52 -0.55
N ASP A 72 -2.63 19.33 -1.36
CA ASP A 72 -1.46 18.93 -2.12
C ASP A 72 -0.26 18.73 -1.18
N ILE A 73 0.36 17.55 -1.26
CA ILE A 73 1.67 17.17 -0.70
C ILE A 73 2.02 17.72 0.71
N PRO A 74 1.35 17.29 1.79
CA PRO A 74 1.70 17.68 3.15
C PRO A 74 2.98 16.97 3.62
N TYR A 75 4.17 17.37 3.13
CA TYR A 75 5.45 16.68 3.37
C TYR A 75 6.55 17.57 3.97
N TRP A 76 7.56 16.90 4.51
CA TRP A 76 8.89 17.47 4.62
C TRP A 76 9.61 17.42 3.27
N MET A 77 10.40 18.45 2.97
CA MET A 77 11.02 18.62 1.67
C MET A 77 12.08 17.54 1.37
N THR A 78 11.85 16.74 0.32
CA THR A 78 12.75 15.66 -0.13
C THR A 78 12.80 15.49 -1.66
N HIS A 79 12.02 16.26 -2.43
CA HIS A 79 11.71 16.02 -3.85
C HIS A 79 12.73 16.55 -4.85
N PHE A 80 13.67 17.40 -4.43
CA PHE A 80 14.62 18.05 -5.32
C PHE A 80 16.04 17.53 -5.08
N ASP A 81 16.84 17.53 -6.14
CA ASP A 81 18.22 17.09 -6.13
C ASP A 81 19.01 17.73 -4.96
N GLY A 82 19.61 16.89 -4.13
CA GLY A 82 20.35 17.27 -2.93
C GLY A 82 19.50 17.50 -1.68
N TRP A 83 18.19 17.24 -1.72
CA TRP A 83 17.26 17.29 -0.58
C TRP A 83 16.75 15.93 -0.13
N GLU A 84 16.99 14.87 -0.91
CA GLU A 84 16.46 13.52 -0.72
C GLU A 84 16.77 12.98 0.68
N ASP A 85 17.98 13.24 1.17
CA ASP A 85 18.49 12.82 2.48
C ASP A 85 18.66 14.02 3.44
N SER A 86 17.92 15.10 3.22
CA SER A 86 18.01 16.29 4.08
C SER A 86 17.34 16.08 5.44
N TRP A 87 16.36 15.16 5.51
CA TRP A 87 15.53 14.90 6.68
C TRP A 87 14.94 16.18 7.29
N ALA A 88 14.55 17.11 6.41
CA ALA A 88 14.02 18.41 6.77
C ALA A 88 12.82 18.29 7.75
N SER A 89 12.56 19.25 8.61
CA SER A 89 13.18 20.59 8.63
C SER A 89 14.01 20.88 9.88
N PHE A 90 15.11 21.63 9.70
CA PHE A 90 15.98 22.15 10.76
C PHE A 90 15.87 23.67 10.94
N ASP A 91 14.77 24.27 10.51
CA ASP A 91 14.42 25.65 10.84
C ASP A 91 14.22 25.83 12.34
N ASP A 92 14.34 27.07 12.81
CA ASP A 92 14.36 27.38 14.24
C ASP A 92 13.05 27.02 14.96
N TYR A 93 11.91 27.06 14.27
CA TYR A 93 10.61 26.67 14.84
C TYR A 93 10.54 25.16 15.03
N THR A 94 10.92 24.39 14.01
CA THR A 94 10.87 22.92 14.05
C THR A 94 11.83 22.34 15.09
N VAL A 95 13.08 22.84 15.16
CA VAL A 95 14.04 22.35 16.17
C VAL A 95 13.62 22.74 17.59
N ALA A 96 13.01 23.91 17.78
CA ALA A 96 12.48 24.30 19.08
C ALA A 96 11.32 23.40 19.51
N ALA A 97 10.42 23.04 18.60
CA ALA A 97 9.32 22.11 18.87
C ALA A 97 9.83 20.71 19.23
N PHE A 98 10.82 20.19 18.49
CA PHE A 98 11.43 18.90 18.81
C PHE A 98 12.15 18.88 20.15
N LYS A 99 12.91 19.94 20.45
CA LYS A 99 13.57 20.09 21.75
C LYS A 99 12.56 20.18 22.90
N ALA A 100 11.45 20.89 22.69
CA ALA A 100 10.38 20.97 23.69
C ALA A 100 9.73 19.61 23.96
N GLU A 101 9.57 18.77 22.93
CA GLU A 101 8.98 17.43 23.06
C GLU A 101 9.95 16.41 23.67
N THR A 102 11.23 16.45 23.28
CA THR A 102 12.17 15.34 23.54
C THR A 102 13.31 15.70 24.50
N GLY A 103 13.55 16.99 24.71
CA GLY A 103 14.74 17.50 25.42
C GLY A 103 16.03 17.45 24.60
N LEU A 104 16.00 17.01 23.34
CA LEU A 104 17.17 16.83 22.48
C LEU A 104 17.41 18.02 21.55
N GLU A 105 18.67 18.33 21.29
CA GLU A 105 19.09 19.28 20.26
C GLU A 105 19.18 18.59 18.90
N ALA A 106 18.19 18.78 18.03
CA ALA A 106 18.12 18.10 16.72
C ALA A 106 19.39 18.27 15.86
N LYS A 107 20.12 19.37 16.00
CA LYS A 107 21.31 19.68 15.20
C LYS A 107 22.59 19.01 15.70
N THR A 108 22.62 18.49 16.94
CA THR A 108 23.85 17.98 17.56
C THR A 108 23.70 16.62 18.24
N ASP A 109 22.51 16.28 18.71
CA ASP A 109 22.30 15.10 19.57
C ASP A 109 21.91 13.85 18.80
N LEU A 110 21.64 13.96 17.49
CA LEU A 110 21.32 12.84 16.60
C LEU A 110 22.32 12.70 15.46
N LYS A 111 22.41 11.49 14.93
CA LYS A 111 23.14 11.14 13.71
C LYS A 111 22.15 11.01 12.56
N LEU A 112 22.08 12.04 11.74
CA LEU A 112 21.13 12.12 10.63
C LEU A 112 21.28 10.93 9.66
N GLY A 113 20.17 10.24 9.38
CA GLY A 113 20.14 9.07 8.49
C GLY A 113 20.62 7.76 9.11
N ASP A 114 21.11 7.76 10.36
CA ASP A 114 21.54 6.55 11.06
C ASP A 114 20.37 5.91 11.81
N PHE A 115 19.68 4.95 11.18
CA PHE A 115 18.58 4.21 11.81
C PHE A 115 18.97 3.42 13.05
N SER A 116 20.26 3.25 13.35
CA SER A 116 20.71 2.64 14.62
C SER A 116 20.75 3.63 15.78
N ASP A 117 20.73 4.94 15.49
CA ASP A 117 20.72 5.99 16.51
C ASP A 117 19.31 6.18 17.10
N PRO A 118 19.10 5.93 18.41
CA PRO A 118 17.80 6.14 19.05
C PRO A 118 17.32 7.59 19.01
N ASN A 119 18.21 8.58 18.90
CA ASN A 119 17.80 9.98 18.81
C ASN A 119 17.31 10.33 17.40
N PHE A 120 17.89 9.74 16.35
CA PHE A 120 17.37 9.85 14.99
C PHE A 120 16.00 9.15 14.83
N ARG A 121 15.78 8.02 15.50
CA ARG A 121 14.43 7.39 15.54
C ARG A 121 13.37 8.29 16.16
N LYS A 122 13.71 9.03 17.22
CA LYS A 122 12.81 10.06 17.78
C LYS A 122 12.54 11.20 16.80
N TRP A 123 13.52 11.55 15.97
CA TRP A 123 13.34 12.55 14.90
C TRP A 123 12.37 12.06 13.82
N ILE A 124 12.48 10.79 13.42
CA ILE A 124 11.51 10.12 12.54
C ILE A 124 10.10 10.20 13.13
N ASP A 125 9.93 9.73 14.36
CA ASP A 125 8.62 9.72 15.05
C ASP A 125 8.00 11.11 15.14
N PHE A 126 8.80 12.11 15.52
CA PHE A 126 8.37 13.50 15.62
C PHE A 126 7.88 14.05 14.27
N ARG A 127 8.59 13.74 13.19
CA ARG A 127 8.26 14.20 11.83
C ARG A 127 6.94 13.61 11.32
N ILE A 128 6.73 12.30 11.50
CA ILE A 128 5.49 11.61 11.12
C ILE A 128 4.30 12.15 11.94
N LYS A 129 4.48 12.25 13.26
CA LYS A 129 3.48 12.81 14.17
C LYS A 129 3.10 14.24 13.80
N THR A 130 4.08 15.07 13.44
CA THR A 130 3.85 16.48 13.09
C THR A 130 2.93 16.61 11.87
N LEU A 131 3.23 15.91 10.77
CA LEU A 131 2.44 16.03 9.55
C LEU A 131 1.06 15.39 9.69
N THR A 132 0.95 14.30 10.45
CA THR A 132 -0.34 13.71 10.82
C THR A 132 -1.19 14.70 11.65
N ALA A 133 -0.59 15.36 12.64
CA ALA A 133 -1.29 16.37 13.44
C ALA A 133 -1.69 17.60 12.62
N PHE A 134 -0.85 18.02 11.67
CA PHE A 134 -1.15 19.12 10.76
C PHE A 134 -2.36 18.79 9.88
N MET A 135 -2.42 17.60 9.28
CA MET A 135 -3.58 17.16 8.50
C MET A 135 -4.85 17.03 9.34
N LYS A 136 -4.74 16.58 10.59
CA LYS A 136 -5.85 16.59 11.54
C LYS A 136 -6.37 18.00 11.81
N GLU A 137 -5.48 18.98 11.99
CA GLU A 137 -5.86 20.38 12.20
C GLU A 137 -6.54 20.97 10.95
N ILE A 138 -6.09 20.59 9.74
CA ILE A 138 -6.77 20.97 8.49
C ILE A 138 -8.19 20.41 8.48
N ASP A 139 -8.36 19.12 8.79
CA ASP A 139 -9.68 18.50 8.81
C ASP A 139 -10.63 19.20 9.79
N GLU A 140 -10.18 19.46 11.02
CA GLU A 140 -10.97 20.18 12.02
C GLU A 140 -11.43 21.56 11.50
N ASN A 141 -10.58 22.27 10.76
CA ASN A 141 -10.92 23.56 10.16
C ASN A 141 -11.89 23.43 8.98
N VAL A 142 -11.74 22.41 8.13
CA VAL A 142 -12.71 22.08 7.07
C VAL A 142 -14.07 21.80 7.68
N LYS A 143 -14.14 20.92 8.69
CA LYS A 143 -15.41 20.54 9.33
C LYS A 143 -16.04 21.69 10.12
N ALA A 144 -15.23 22.58 10.71
CA ALA A 144 -15.75 23.76 11.41
C ALA A 144 -16.48 24.74 10.46
N ALA A 145 -16.00 24.87 9.22
CA ALA A 145 -16.66 25.69 8.21
C ALA A 145 -17.82 24.97 7.51
N ASN A 146 -17.63 23.68 7.17
CA ASN A 146 -18.63 22.86 6.52
C ASN A 146 -18.47 21.37 6.92
N PRO A 147 -19.30 20.85 7.84
CA PRO A 147 -19.20 19.46 8.32
C PRO A 147 -19.38 18.38 7.25
N LYS A 148 -19.91 18.72 6.06
CA LYS A 148 -20.08 17.79 4.93
C LYS A 148 -18.93 17.81 3.95
N CYS A 149 -18.07 18.83 4.00
CA CYS A 149 -16.91 18.95 3.13
C CYS A 149 -15.86 17.91 3.53
N MET A 150 -15.32 17.17 2.59
CA MET A 150 -14.28 16.17 2.81
C MET A 150 -12.89 16.80 2.85
N THR A 151 -12.01 16.28 3.70
CA THR A 151 -10.57 16.56 3.63
C THR A 151 -9.90 15.42 2.87
N ILE A 152 -9.20 15.75 1.79
CA ILE A 152 -8.54 14.80 0.89
C ILE A 152 -7.05 15.10 0.92
N ALA A 153 -6.24 14.12 1.33
CA ALA A 153 -4.78 14.24 1.32
C ALA A 153 -4.21 13.63 0.03
N GLU A 154 -3.36 14.36 -0.69
CA GLU A 154 -2.48 13.76 -1.69
C GLU A 154 -1.26 13.15 -1.01
N ILE A 155 -1.04 11.85 -1.20
CA ILE A 155 0.07 11.11 -0.59
C ILE A 155 0.79 10.28 -1.65
N TYR A 156 2.02 10.70 -1.96
CA TYR A 156 3.01 10.03 -2.80
C TYR A 156 3.65 8.81 -2.14
N PRO A 157 4.16 8.89 -0.89
CA PRO A 157 4.82 7.75 -0.30
C PRO A 157 3.88 6.55 -0.24
N GLY A 158 4.41 5.37 -0.55
CA GLY A 158 3.69 4.13 -0.38
C GLY A 158 3.78 3.65 1.05
N TYR A 159 4.09 2.36 1.19
CA TYR A 159 4.19 1.69 2.49
C TYR A 159 5.64 1.35 2.86
N GLY A 160 6.63 1.84 2.10
CA GLY A 160 8.06 1.62 2.33
C GLY A 160 8.74 2.78 3.07
N GLU A 161 10.08 2.80 3.03
CA GLU A 161 10.95 3.80 3.65
C GLU A 161 10.55 5.24 3.31
N GLU A 162 10.03 5.46 2.11
CA GLU A 162 9.68 6.79 1.62
C GLU A 162 8.71 7.54 2.56
N ALA A 163 7.81 6.81 3.22
CA ALA A 163 6.88 7.39 4.20
C ALA A 163 7.61 8.01 5.41
N VAL A 164 8.72 7.41 5.82
CA VAL A 164 9.57 7.86 6.92
C VAL A 164 10.38 9.08 6.49
N ARG A 165 10.95 9.02 5.29
CA ARG A 165 11.78 10.10 4.74
C ARG A 165 11.00 11.39 4.54
N VAL A 166 9.80 11.30 3.98
CA VAL A 166 8.91 12.46 3.78
C VAL A 166 8.12 12.85 5.02
N GLY A 167 8.02 11.93 6.00
CA GLY A 167 7.25 12.08 7.24
C GLY A 167 5.73 12.05 7.06
N SER A 168 5.23 11.53 5.95
CA SER A 168 3.79 11.40 5.70
C SER A 168 3.44 9.95 5.49
N ASP A 169 2.96 9.33 6.56
CA ASP A 169 2.60 7.92 6.54
C ASP A 169 1.12 7.73 6.24
N VAL A 170 0.82 7.03 5.14
CA VAL A 170 -0.55 6.65 4.77
C VAL A 170 -1.28 5.93 5.91
N TYR A 171 -0.57 5.10 6.68
CA TYR A 171 -1.19 4.35 7.79
C TYR A 171 -1.70 5.29 8.88
N ASP A 172 -0.90 6.27 9.31
CA ASP A 172 -1.26 7.24 10.35
C ASP A 172 -2.17 8.37 9.85
N MET A 173 -2.14 8.68 8.55
CA MET A 173 -2.98 9.73 7.97
C MET A 173 -4.44 9.31 7.78
N TYR A 174 -4.72 8.04 7.42
CA TYR A 174 -6.10 7.60 7.21
C TYR A 174 -7.05 7.90 8.38
N PRO A 175 -6.67 7.75 9.66
CA PRO A 175 -7.50 8.13 10.79
C PRO A 175 -7.92 9.61 10.84
N VAL A 176 -7.14 10.52 10.25
CA VAL A 176 -7.30 11.98 10.42
C VAL A 176 -7.79 12.72 9.18
N VAL A 177 -8.05 12.02 8.07
CA VAL A 177 -8.64 12.58 6.84
C VAL A 177 -9.80 11.73 6.34
N ASP A 178 -10.66 12.23 5.45
CA ASP A 178 -11.77 11.44 4.92
C ASP A 178 -11.34 10.50 3.80
N VAL A 179 -10.40 10.94 2.96
CA VAL A 179 -9.92 10.22 1.77
C VAL A 179 -8.44 10.51 1.57
N ILE A 180 -7.71 9.51 1.06
CA ILE A 180 -6.36 9.71 0.54
C ILE A 180 -6.39 9.49 -0.98
N ALA A 181 -5.83 10.45 -1.71
CA ALA A 181 -5.42 10.33 -3.10
C ALA A 181 -3.96 9.86 -3.13
N HIS A 182 -3.76 8.59 -3.45
CA HIS A 182 -2.46 7.94 -3.49
C HIS A 182 -1.76 8.23 -4.81
N GLU A 183 -0.70 9.03 -4.78
CA GLU A 183 0.25 9.18 -5.89
C GLU A 183 1.29 8.04 -5.86
N TYR A 184 0.79 6.79 -5.87
CA TYR A 184 1.62 5.61 -5.72
C TYR A 184 1.95 4.97 -7.06
N GLY A 185 3.22 4.64 -7.28
CA GLY A 185 3.66 3.95 -8.50
C GLY A 185 3.87 2.44 -8.34
N GLY A 186 4.24 1.94 -7.17
CA GLY A 186 4.70 0.55 -7.02
C GLY A 186 5.94 0.19 -7.88
N GLY A 187 6.76 1.19 -8.24
CA GLY A 187 7.88 1.03 -9.17
C GLY A 187 7.48 1.15 -10.65
N GLY A 188 8.46 1.24 -11.55
CA GLY A 188 8.23 1.26 -13.01
C GLY A 188 7.60 2.53 -13.60
N GLY A 189 7.31 3.58 -12.81
CA GLY A 189 6.73 4.83 -13.30
C GLY A 189 5.23 4.72 -13.64
N ASN A 190 4.82 5.13 -14.84
CA ASN A 190 3.43 5.03 -15.31
C ASN A 190 3.07 3.63 -15.83
N ALA A 191 1.77 3.35 -16.01
CA ALA A 191 1.27 2.04 -16.41
C ALA A 191 1.95 1.46 -17.66
N ALA A 192 2.21 2.30 -18.66
CA ALA A 192 2.79 1.89 -19.92
C ALA A 192 4.26 1.41 -19.81
N ARG A 193 4.97 1.77 -18.73
CA ARG A 193 6.35 1.34 -18.47
C ARG A 193 6.47 0.15 -17.51
N LYS A 194 5.39 -0.29 -16.88
CA LYS A 194 5.42 -1.34 -15.86
C LYS A 194 5.61 -2.73 -16.46
N ASN A 195 6.57 -3.45 -15.89
CA ASN A 195 6.72 -4.88 -16.06
C ASN A 195 5.75 -5.65 -15.14
N PRO A 196 5.50 -6.95 -15.42
CA PRO A 196 4.59 -7.76 -14.63
C PRO A 196 4.79 -7.69 -13.11
N LEU A 197 6.03 -7.82 -12.60
CA LEU A 197 6.27 -7.77 -11.16
C LEU A 197 5.94 -6.39 -10.56
N GLU A 198 6.16 -5.30 -11.29
CA GLU A 198 5.84 -3.94 -10.84
C GLU A 198 4.31 -3.75 -10.72
N TRP A 199 3.52 -4.44 -11.55
CA TRP A 199 2.07 -4.52 -11.36
C TRP A 199 1.68 -5.24 -10.06
N PHE A 200 2.38 -6.32 -9.70
CA PHE A 200 2.18 -6.98 -8.41
C PHE A 200 2.57 -6.08 -7.24
N THR A 201 3.69 -5.34 -7.31
CA THR A 201 4.06 -4.34 -6.29
C THR A 201 2.99 -3.26 -6.16
N TYR A 202 2.47 -2.78 -7.29
CA TYR A 202 1.43 -1.76 -7.33
C TYR A 202 0.15 -2.26 -6.66
N MET A 203 -0.27 -3.48 -6.98
CA MET A 203 -1.43 -4.11 -6.34
C MET A 203 -1.20 -4.39 -4.85
N THR A 204 -0.01 -4.83 -4.43
CA THR A 204 0.33 -5.00 -3.01
C THR A 204 0.12 -3.70 -2.23
N GLY A 205 0.59 -2.56 -2.78
CA GLY A 205 0.35 -1.26 -2.17
C GLY A 205 -1.13 -0.93 -2.07
N MET A 206 -1.88 -1.08 -3.17
CA MET A 206 -3.34 -0.83 -3.15
C MET A 206 -4.08 -1.68 -2.12
N TYR A 207 -3.79 -2.98 -2.04
CA TYR A 207 -4.39 -3.85 -1.03
C TYR A 207 -4.05 -3.42 0.39
N THR A 208 -2.79 -3.04 0.62
CA THR A 208 -2.32 -2.49 1.90
C THR A 208 -3.08 -1.21 2.26
N PHE A 209 -3.22 -0.28 1.32
CA PHE A 209 -3.94 0.97 1.54
C PHE A 209 -5.44 0.75 1.79
N ARG A 210 -6.07 -0.23 1.13
CA ARG A 210 -7.48 -0.58 1.36
C ARG A 210 -7.71 -1.06 2.79
N ASP A 211 -6.81 -1.87 3.32
CA ASP A 211 -6.90 -2.35 4.71
C ASP A 211 -6.56 -1.22 5.71
N PHE A 212 -5.68 -0.27 5.37
CA PHE A 212 -5.43 0.93 6.20
C PHE A 212 -6.63 1.90 6.23
N ALA A 213 -7.39 1.96 5.13
CA ALA A 213 -8.51 2.87 4.94
C ALA A 213 -9.74 2.50 5.79
N GLU A 214 -9.83 1.26 6.28
CA GLU A 214 -10.93 0.77 7.14
C GLU A 214 -12.33 1.10 6.59
N GLY A 215 -12.48 0.99 5.27
CA GLY A 215 -13.75 1.25 4.56
C GLY A 215 -13.88 2.63 3.93
N LYS A 216 -12.98 3.58 4.21
CA LYS A 216 -12.89 4.87 3.48
C LYS A 216 -12.54 4.64 2.01
N ALA A 217 -12.73 5.64 1.15
CA ALA A 217 -12.30 5.57 -0.24
C ALA A 217 -10.76 5.67 -0.36
N SER A 218 -10.20 5.08 -1.42
CA SER A 218 -8.76 5.19 -1.77
C SER A 218 -8.67 5.54 -3.23
N TRP A 219 -8.38 6.82 -3.52
CA TRP A 219 -8.28 7.31 -4.88
C TRP A 219 -6.85 7.09 -5.36
N MET A 220 -6.67 6.51 -6.55
CA MET A 220 -5.33 6.18 -7.04
C MET A 220 -4.89 7.16 -8.11
N LEU A 221 -4.39 8.32 -7.68
CA LEU A 221 -3.78 9.31 -8.55
C LEU A 221 -2.54 8.69 -9.20
N SER A 222 -2.69 8.12 -10.39
CA SER A 222 -1.61 7.42 -11.06
C SER A 222 -1.69 7.64 -12.55
N TYR A 223 -0.53 7.61 -13.19
CA TYR A 223 -0.41 7.97 -14.59
C TYR A 223 -0.43 6.73 -15.45
N SER A 224 -1.21 6.76 -16.53
CA SER A 224 -1.28 5.65 -17.48
C SER A 224 -0.13 5.69 -18.47
N TRP A 225 0.18 6.87 -19.00
CA TRP A 225 1.06 7.04 -20.16
C TRP A 225 1.65 8.45 -20.22
N ASP A 226 2.76 8.63 -20.95
CA ASP A 226 3.32 9.94 -21.30
C ASP A 226 3.82 9.95 -22.76
N GLU A 227 4.02 11.15 -23.32
CA GLU A 227 4.24 11.40 -24.76
C GLU A 227 5.49 10.72 -25.37
N LYS A 228 6.34 10.11 -24.55
CA LYS A 228 7.64 9.55 -24.95
C LYS A 228 7.63 8.04 -25.18
N GLN A 229 6.46 7.42 -25.36
CA GLN A 229 6.32 5.96 -25.35
C GLN A 229 5.78 5.39 -26.67
N THR A 230 6.24 4.19 -27.00
CA THR A 230 5.80 3.38 -28.15
C THR A 230 4.52 2.58 -27.87
N VAL A 231 4.11 2.53 -26.60
CA VAL A 231 2.91 1.83 -26.12
C VAL A 231 1.64 2.61 -26.48
N ASP A 232 0.58 1.92 -26.91
CA ASP A 232 -0.72 2.56 -27.14
C ASP A 232 -1.30 3.08 -25.80
N PRO A 233 -1.58 4.39 -25.66
CA PRO A 233 -2.15 4.95 -24.44
C PRO A 233 -3.49 4.30 -24.06
N LYS A 234 -4.26 3.79 -25.02
CA LYS A 234 -5.53 3.10 -24.74
C LYS A 234 -5.32 1.83 -23.94
N GLU A 235 -4.32 1.04 -24.29
CA GLU A 235 -4.01 -0.19 -23.57
C GLU A 235 -3.39 0.10 -22.20
N ALA A 236 -2.59 1.16 -22.10
CA ALA A 236 -2.03 1.60 -20.83
C ALA A 236 -3.12 2.04 -19.82
N ILE A 237 -4.09 2.85 -20.27
CA ILE A 237 -5.23 3.26 -19.43
C ILE A 237 -6.06 2.04 -19.00
N LYS A 238 -6.32 1.10 -19.93
CA LYS A 238 -7.05 -0.13 -19.60
C LYS A 238 -6.35 -0.97 -18.53
N ASN A 239 -5.02 -1.09 -18.59
CA ASN A 239 -4.24 -1.85 -17.61
C ASN A 239 -4.20 -1.12 -16.24
N LEU A 240 -4.09 0.21 -16.25
CA LEU A 240 -4.18 1.01 -15.03
C LEU A 240 -5.54 0.80 -14.35
N ALA A 241 -6.63 1.03 -15.08
CA ALA A 241 -7.99 0.84 -14.60
C ALA A 241 -8.24 -0.59 -14.11
N LEU A 242 -7.80 -1.60 -14.86
CA LEU A 242 -7.88 -3.01 -14.46
C LEU A 242 -7.28 -3.20 -13.07
N SER A 243 -6.04 -2.77 -12.86
CA SER A 243 -5.33 -3.01 -11.60
C SER A 243 -6.03 -2.33 -10.40
N GLN A 244 -6.51 -1.10 -10.57
CA GLN A 244 -7.15 -0.32 -9.52
C GLN A 244 -8.54 -0.89 -9.17
N ILE A 245 -9.35 -1.17 -10.19
CA ILE A 245 -10.70 -1.76 -10.03
C ILE A 245 -10.62 -3.14 -9.36
N MET A 246 -9.71 -4.00 -9.82
CA MET A 246 -9.57 -5.35 -9.25
C MET A 246 -9.02 -5.33 -7.83
N ALA A 247 -8.19 -4.33 -7.48
CA ALA A 247 -7.75 -4.11 -6.10
C ALA A 247 -8.83 -3.50 -5.19
N GLY A 248 -9.90 -2.93 -5.77
CA GLY A 248 -10.99 -2.27 -5.04
C GLY A 248 -10.70 -0.83 -4.67
N THR A 249 -9.77 -0.19 -5.37
CA THR A 249 -9.48 1.24 -5.26
C THR A 249 -10.23 2.03 -6.34
N ASN A 250 -10.37 3.34 -6.15
CA ASN A 250 -11.11 4.19 -7.07
C ASN A 250 -10.22 4.62 -8.24
N PHE A 251 -10.69 4.34 -9.45
CA PHE A 251 -9.95 4.62 -10.68
C PHE A 251 -9.74 6.12 -10.92
N TRP A 252 -8.49 6.55 -11.10
CA TRP A 252 -8.13 7.90 -11.53
C TRP A 252 -7.10 7.82 -12.66
N ASP A 253 -7.46 8.39 -13.81
CA ASP A 253 -6.54 8.65 -14.94
C ASP A 253 -6.41 10.16 -15.17
N ALA A 254 -5.18 10.60 -15.41
CA ALA A 254 -4.81 11.98 -15.72
C ALA A 254 -3.85 12.03 -16.91
N ARG A 255 -3.81 13.17 -17.63
CA ARG A 255 -2.85 13.40 -18.71
C ARG A 255 -1.47 13.70 -18.12
N GLY A 256 -0.69 12.64 -17.88
CA GLY A 256 0.61 12.75 -17.21
C GLY A 256 0.49 13.51 -15.88
N HIS A 257 1.54 14.24 -15.52
CA HIS A 257 1.64 14.94 -14.23
C HIS A 257 0.78 16.21 -14.10
N VAL A 258 -0.13 16.48 -15.05
CA VAL A 258 -1.04 17.64 -14.98
C VAL A 258 -2.21 17.38 -14.02
N MET A 259 -2.36 16.15 -13.52
CA MET A 259 -3.38 15.68 -12.56
C MET A 259 -4.84 15.85 -13.02
N SER A 260 -5.04 16.37 -14.22
CA SER A 260 -6.32 16.61 -14.87
C SER A 260 -6.33 16.06 -16.30
N GLY A 261 -7.50 16.05 -16.92
CA GLY A 261 -7.69 15.50 -18.27
C GLY A 261 -7.52 13.98 -18.34
N SER A 262 -7.22 13.47 -19.52
CA SER A 262 -7.00 12.03 -19.78
C SER A 262 -6.06 11.84 -20.96
N ASN A 263 -5.34 10.72 -20.98
CA ASN A 263 -4.53 10.32 -22.13
C ASN A 263 -5.37 9.81 -23.33
N ASP A 264 -6.60 9.33 -23.09
CA ASP A 264 -7.56 8.97 -24.14
C ASP A 264 -9.01 9.02 -23.60
N TYR A 265 -9.72 10.11 -23.89
CA TYR A 265 -11.10 10.31 -23.43
C TYR A 265 -12.10 9.22 -23.87
N PRO A 266 -12.06 8.71 -25.13
CA PRO A 266 -12.93 7.60 -25.54
C PRO A 266 -12.75 6.35 -24.66
N THR A 267 -11.51 5.95 -24.39
CA THR A 267 -11.21 4.79 -23.54
C THR A 267 -11.66 5.04 -22.09
N ARG A 268 -11.38 6.22 -21.54
CA ARG A 268 -11.85 6.59 -20.19
C ARG A 268 -13.38 6.56 -20.09
N THR A 269 -14.08 6.97 -21.16
CA THR A 269 -15.56 6.92 -21.22
C THR A 269 -16.07 5.47 -21.18
N ILE A 270 -15.44 4.56 -21.93
CA ILE A 270 -15.79 3.13 -21.91
C ILE A 270 -15.60 2.55 -20.50
N ILE A 271 -14.46 2.83 -19.87
CA ILE A 271 -14.13 2.35 -18.53
C ILE A 271 -15.15 2.85 -17.51
N ASN A 272 -15.41 4.17 -17.47
CA ASN A 272 -16.33 4.74 -16.50
C ASN A 272 -17.79 4.31 -16.73
N LYS A 273 -18.19 4.09 -17.98
CA LYS A 273 -19.51 3.51 -18.29
C LYS A 273 -19.64 2.09 -17.72
N TRP A 274 -18.64 1.24 -17.94
CA TRP A 274 -18.64 -0.12 -17.42
C TRP A 274 -18.60 -0.15 -15.88
N ILE A 275 -17.81 0.74 -15.26
CA ILE A 275 -17.80 0.93 -13.81
C ILE A 275 -19.20 1.31 -13.31
N ALA A 276 -19.88 2.28 -13.93
CA ALA A 276 -21.21 2.72 -13.52
C ALA A 276 -22.26 1.61 -13.64
N GLU A 277 -22.18 0.78 -14.69
CA GLU A 277 -23.09 -0.37 -14.90
C GLU A 277 -22.89 -1.48 -13.86
N HIS A 278 -21.70 -1.57 -13.25
CA HIS A 278 -21.31 -2.64 -12.33
C HIS A 278 -20.84 -2.16 -10.95
N GLU A 279 -21.15 -0.91 -10.58
CA GLU A 279 -20.60 -0.23 -9.40
C GLU A 279 -20.80 -1.03 -8.10
N LYS A 280 -21.94 -1.71 -7.96
CA LYS A 280 -22.26 -2.48 -6.76
C LYS A 280 -21.39 -3.72 -6.62
N THR A 281 -21.07 -4.38 -7.73
CA THR A 281 -20.15 -5.51 -7.74
C THR A 281 -18.72 -5.06 -7.45
N ILE A 282 -18.34 -3.88 -7.93
CA ILE A 282 -16.97 -3.37 -7.84
C ILE A 282 -16.67 -2.74 -6.47
N TYR A 283 -17.56 -1.89 -5.96
CA TYR A 283 -17.28 -0.95 -4.86
C TYR A 283 -18.11 -1.15 -3.59
N LEU A 284 -19.07 -2.09 -3.55
CA LEU A 284 -19.63 -2.47 -2.26
C LEU A 284 -18.52 -3.07 -1.37
N PRO A 285 -18.67 -3.00 -0.03
CA PRO A 285 -17.69 -3.53 0.90
C PRO A 285 -17.27 -4.97 0.55
N ARG A 286 -15.96 -5.18 0.49
CA ARG A 286 -15.32 -6.48 0.24
C ARG A 286 -14.96 -7.11 1.56
N GLU A 287 -15.84 -7.95 2.09
CA GLU A 287 -15.65 -8.61 3.38
C GLU A 287 -14.75 -9.84 3.25
N ARG A 288 -13.80 -10.02 4.17
CA ARG A 288 -12.96 -11.22 4.22
C ARG A 288 -13.76 -12.43 4.74
N ILE A 289 -13.47 -13.62 4.22
CA ILE A 289 -14.18 -14.86 4.54
C ILE A 289 -13.35 -15.71 5.50
N ASN A 290 -12.20 -16.20 5.07
CA ASN A 290 -11.22 -16.88 5.92
C ASN A 290 -9.80 -16.55 5.43
N PRO A 291 -9.34 -15.29 5.60
CA PRO A 291 -8.07 -14.85 5.04
C PRO A 291 -6.86 -15.40 5.80
N LEU A 292 -5.72 -15.51 5.13
CA LEU A 292 -4.41 -15.44 5.79
C LEU A 292 -4.15 -14.00 6.20
N GLY A 293 -3.91 -13.75 7.49
CA GLY A 293 -3.50 -12.43 7.97
C GLY A 293 -2.04 -12.18 7.65
N VAL A 294 -1.70 -11.01 7.13
CA VAL A 294 -0.31 -10.54 7.01
C VAL A 294 -0.17 -9.30 7.87
N TYR A 295 0.64 -9.39 8.92
CA TYR A 295 0.81 -8.29 9.85
C TYR A 295 1.70 -7.20 9.24
N PHE A 296 1.18 -5.99 9.16
CA PHE A 296 1.93 -4.80 8.80
C PHE A 296 2.31 -4.02 10.07
N SER A 297 3.60 -3.98 10.39
CA SER A 297 4.14 -3.18 11.49
C SER A 297 4.69 -1.86 10.94
N ALA A 298 3.93 -0.78 11.13
CA ALA A 298 4.39 0.57 10.80
C ALA A 298 5.70 0.89 11.54
N LYS A 299 5.85 0.44 12.80
CA LYS A 299 7.05 0.71 13.58
C LYS A 299 8.27 -0.06 13.11
N THR A 300 8.10 -1.31 12.67
CA THR A 300 9.20 -2.05 12.04
C THR A 300 9.57 -1.40 10.70
N ARG A 301 8.58 -0.98 9.90
CA ARG A 301 8.81 -0.19 8.68
C ARG A 301 9.61 1.08 8.99
N ASP A 302 9.30 1.76 10.08
CA ASP A 302 9.95 3.03 10.43
C ASP A 302 11.44 2.87 10.74
N TYR A 303 11.86 1.77 11.36
CA TYR A 303 13.23 1.60 11.85
C TYR A 303 14.08 0.60 11.06
N PHE A 304 13.43 -0.31 10.33
CA PHE A 304 14.03 -1.43 9.60
C PHE A 304 13.43 -1.56 8.19
N ALA A 305 13.19 -0.43 7.54
CA ALA A 305 12.38 -0.31 6.32
C ALA A 305 12.78 -1.29 5.21
N ASP A 306 14.07 -1.37 4.89
CA ASP A 306 14.57 -2.19 3.77
C ASP A 306 14.31 -3.68 3.96
N ASP A 307 14.52 -4.19 5.18
CA ASP A 307 14.33 -5.60 5.51
C ASP A 307 12.85 -5.93 5.64
N PHE A 308 12.10 -5.08 6.34
CA PHE A 308 10.66 -5.25 6.51
C PHE A 308 9.89 -5.16 5.19
N TYR A 309 10.23 -4.19 4.32
CA TYR A 309 9.59 -4.03 3.02
C TYR A 309 9.74 -5.28 2.15
N GLN A 310 10.93 -5.89 2.13
CA GLN A 310 11.19 -7.12 1.38
C GLN A 310 10.44 -8.31 1.99
N ALA A 311 10.46 -8.45 3.32
CA ALA A 311 9.77 -9.51 4.03
C ALA A 311 8.25 -9.47 3.78
N TYR A 312 7.64 -8.31 4.03
CA TYR A 312 6.22 -8.06 3.86
C TYR A 312 5.79 -8.22 2.39
N THR A 313 6.46 -7.53 1.46
CA THR A 313 6.10 -7.56 0.04
C THR A 313 6.26 -8.96 -0.54
N GLY A 314 7.28 -9.70 -0.12
CA GLY A 314 7.49 -11.07 -0.57
C GLY A 314 6.42 -12.05 -0.10
N VAL A 315 5.93 -11.92 1.15
CA VAL A 315 4.74 -12.67 1.61
C VAL A 315 3.51 -12.29 0.78
N MET A 316 3.30 -11.00 0.52
CA MET A 316 2.19 -10.55 -0.33
C MET A 316 2.29 -11.12 -1.76
N TYR A 317 3.49 -11.18 -2.35
CA TYR A 317 3.69 -11.84 -3.65
C TYR A 317 3.35 -13.32 -3.59
N LEU A 318 3.82 -14.05 -2.58
CA LEU A 318 3.48 -15.46 -2.42
C LEU A 318 1.96 -15.65 -2.37
N LEU A 319 1.24 -14.84 -1.59
CA LEU A 319 -0.21 -14.95 -1.47
C LEU A 319 -0.93 -14.61 -2.77
N LEU A 320 -0.55 -13.54 -3.46
CA LEU A 320 -1.15 -13.14 -4.74
C LEU A 320 -0.90 -14.18 -5.84
N GLN A 321 0.33 -14.69 -5.93
CA GLN A 321 0.79 -15.58 -7.00
C GLN A 321 0.41 -17.05 -6.75
N THR A 322 0.02 -17.40 -5.52
CA THR A 322 -0.58 -18.70 -5.17
C THR A 322 -2.08 -18.61 -4.88
N HIS A 323 -2.69 -17.45 -5.18
CA HIS A 323 -4.13 -17.19 -5.12
C HIS A 323 -4.77 -17.47 -3.75
N GLN A 324 -4.07 -17.14 -2.66
CA GLN A 324 -4.61 -17.28 -1.32
C GLN A 324 -5.41 -16.03 -0.92
N GLU A 325 -6.58 -16.22 -0.30
CA GLU A 325 -7.27 -15.12 0.35
C GLU A 325 -6.39 -14.55 1.48
N PHE A 326 -6.26 -13.23 1.55
CA PHE A 326 -5.44 -12.55 2.54
C PHE A 326 -6.17 -11.39 3.19
N GLN A 327 -5.63 -10.87 4.29
CA GLN A 327 -6.03 -9.63 4.95
C GLN A 327 -4.76 -8.98 5.49
N VAL A 328 -4.50 -7.72 5.15
CA VAL A 328 -3.46 -6.97 5.85
C VAL A 328 -4.00 -6.59 7.22
N VAL A 329 -3.27 -6.99 8.26
CA VAL A 329 -3.63 -6.78 9.65
C VAL A 329 -2.66 -5.78 10.25
N THR A 330 -3.18 -4.79 10.96
CA THR A 330 -2.38 -3.71 11.56
C THR A 330 -2.64 -3.66 13.06
N PRO A 331 -1.88 -2.88 13.84
CA PRO A 331 -2.22 -2.63 15.24
C PRO A 331 -3.70 -2.19 15.44
N ARG A 332 -4.27 -1.41 14.52
CA ARG A 332 -5.69 -0.97 14.58
C ARG A 332 -6.68 -2.11 14.33
N THR A 333 -6.35 -3.05 13.44
CA THR A 333 -7.28 -4.08 12.96
C THR A 333 -7.02 -5.48 13.53
N LEU A 334 -5.99 -5.64 14.37
CA LEU A 334 -5.59 -6.93 14.96
C LEU A 334 -6.73 -7.60 15.72
N ALA A 335 -7.49 -6.83 16.50
CA ALA A 335 -8.63 -7.34 17.27
C ALA A 335 -9.81 -7.83 16.40
N SER A 336 -9.94 -7.33 15.17
CA SER A 336 -11.03 -7.66 14.25
C SER A 336 -10.61 -8.64 13.14
N PHE A 337 -9.36 -9.15 13.19
CA PHE A 337 -8.83 -10.14 12.25
C PHE A 337 -9.79 -11.33 12.08
N LYS A 338 -10.17 -11.65 10.84
CA LYS A 338 -11.20 -12.66 10.53
C LYS A 338 -10.66 -14.08 10.33
N GLY A 339 -9.38 -14.20 9.98
CA GLY A 339 -8.78 -15.47 9.63
C GLY A 339 -8.31 -16.33 10.80
N GLU A 340 -7.77 -17.48 10.46
CA GLU A 340 -7.25 -18.48 11.41
C GLU A 340 -5.72 -18.43 11.58
N VAL A 341 -4.99 -17.90 10.61
CA VAL A 341 -3.52 -17.83 10.61
C VAL A 341 -3.06 -16.40 10.40
N LEU A 342 -2.25 -15.87 11.33
CA LEU A 342 -1.57 -14.58 11.20
C LEU A 342 -0.09 -14.80 10.93
N ILE A 343 0.42 -14.20 9.86
CA ILE A 343 1.83 -14.19 9.49
C ILE A 343 2.46 -12.89 9.99
N LEU A 344 3.56 -13.00 10.74
CA LEU A 344 4.42 -11.90 11.16
C LEU A 344 5.70 -11.92 10.30
N PRO A 345 5.73 -11.20 9.16
CA PRO A 345 6.89 -11.17 8.28
C PRO A 345 7.97 -10.26 8.87
N ASP A 346 8.88 -10.85 9.65
CA ASP A 346 10.02 -10.16 10.26
C ASP A 346 9.59 -8.90 11.05
N VAL A 347 8.59 -9.06 11.91
CA VAL A 347 8.00 -7.95 12.66
C VAL A 347 8.87 -7.65 13.88
N GLU A 348 9.96 -6.92 13.66
CA GLU A 348 10.99 -6.73 14.70
C GLU A 348 10.53 -5.89 15.90
N CYS A 349 9.78 -4.81 15.67
CA CYS A 349 9.26 -3.91 16.71
C CYS A 349 7.83 -4.31 17.13
N VAL A 350 7.63 -4.59 18.42
CA VAL A 350 6.30 -4.87 19.00
C VAL A 350 6.11 -4.18 20.36
N SER A 351 4.91 -3.67 20.60
CA SER A 351 4.45 -3.18 21.91
C SER A 351 4.02 -4.31 22.84
N ASP A 352 3.89 -3.99 24.12
CA ASP A 352 3.36 -4.93 25.11
C ASP A 352 1.86 -5.19 24.87
N GLU A 353 1.11 -4.20 24.39
CA GLU A 353 -0.29 -4.33 24.00
C GLU A 353 -0.46 -5.29 22.81
N GLU A 354 0.37 -5.17 21.78
CA GLU A 354 0.37 -6.11 20.64
C GLU A 354 0.70 -7.53 21.10
N VAL A 355 1.67 -7.71 22.00
CA VAL A 355 2.02 -9.01 22.59
C VAL A 355 0.82 -9.63 23.30
N ILE A 356 0.06 -8.84 24.08
CA ILE A 356 -1.17 -9.29 24.73
C ILE A 356 -2.22 -9.71 23.69
N GLN A 357 -2.38 -8.94 22.61
CA GLN A 357 -3.32 -9.26 21.54
C GLN A 357 -2.94 -10.54 20.78
N PHE A 358 -1.65 -10.74 20.45
CA PHE A 358 -1.15 -11.97 19.86
C PHE A 358 -1.40 -13.19 20.76
N SER A 359 -1.15 -13.05 22.07
CA SER A 359 -1.48 -14.07 23.06
C SER A 359 -2.98 -14.41 23.08
N GLY A 360 -3.83 -13.38 22.96
CA GLY A 360 -5.28 -13.53 22.84
C GLY A 360 -5.70 -14.30 21.59
N LEU A 361 -5.07 -14.04 20.44
CA LEU A 361 -5.33 -14.80 19.20
C LEU A 361 -5.00 -16.28 19.38
N LEU A 362 -3.81 -16.61 19.91
CA LEU A 362 -3.44 -18.00 20.19
C LEU A 362 -4.41 -18.68 21.17
N SER A 363 -4.84 -17.97 22.21
CA SER A 363 -5.79 -18.47 23.21
C SER A 363 -7.18 -18.74 22.63
N SER A 364 -7.58 -17.99 21.60
CA SER A 364 -8.82 -18.21 20.83
C SER A 364 -8.74 -19.35 19.81
N GLY A 365 -7.58 -20.02 19.68
CA GLY A 365 -7.34 -21.13 18.76
C GLY A 365 -6.82 -20.72 17.38
N LYS A 366 -6.54 -19.43 17.16
CA LYS A 366 -5.84 -18.96 15.96
C LYS A 366 -4.36 -19.32 16.03
N LYS A 367 -3.69 -19.23 14.89
CA LYS A 367 -2.29 -19.63 14.71
C LYS A 367 -1.43 -18.44 14.30
N ILE A 368 -0.17 -18.47 14.71
CA ILE A 368 0.82 -17.46 14.33
C ILE A 368 2.00 -18.14 13.62
N LEU A 369 2.36 -17.61 12.45
CA LEU A 369 3.62 -17.86 11.77
C LEU A 369 4.52 -16.64 11.95
N ALA A 370 5.59 -16.75 12.73
CA ALA A 370 6.58 -15.69 12.86
C ALA A 370 7.88 -16.07 12.14
N THR A 371 8.53 -15.08 11.52
CA THR A 371 9.79 -15.28 10.80
C THR A 371 10.91 -14.42 11.38
N ALA A 372 12.15 -14.85 11.16
CA ALA A 372 13.37 -14.10 11.45
C ALA A 372 13.38 -13.45 12.85
N GLU A 373 13.54 -12.13 12.96
CA GLU A 373 13.76 -11.46 14.24
C GLU A 373 12.47 -10.89 14.86
N SER A 374 11.32 -11.46 14.50
CA SER A 374 10.01 -11.00 14.99
C SER A 374 9.96 -10.89 16.52
N GLY A 375 9.66 -9.69 17.03
CA GLY A 375 9.56 -9.39 18.47
C GLY A 375 10.87 -8.98 19.16
N LYS A 376 11.98 -8.81 18.43
CA LYS A 376 13.29 -8.51 19.02
C LYS A 376 13.36 -7.15 19.74
N TYR A 377 12.59 -6.15 19.31
CA TYR A 377 12.66 -4.79 19.82
C TYR A 377 11.33 -4.29 20.40
N ASP A 378 11.41 -3.33 21.32
CA ASP A 378 10.26 -2.51 21.72
C ASP A 378 9.93 -1.43 20.68
N LEU A 379 8.87 -0.64 20.90
CA LEU A 379 8.51 0.45 19.99
C LEU A 379 9.49 1.63 19.97
N SER A 380 10.49 1.68 20.86
CA SER A 380 11.60 2.64 20.79
C SER A 380 12.79 2.09 20.01
N GLY A 381 12.70 0.85 19.51
CA GLY A 381 13.76 0.14 18.84
C GLY A 381 14.87 -0.34 19.78
N ASN A 382 14.61 -0.45 21.08
CA ASN A 382 15.55 -1.06 22.02
C ASN A 382 15.41 -2.57 21.99
N VAL A 383 16.54 -3.28 22.02
CA VAL A 383 16.55 -4.75 22.10
C VAL A 383 15.92 -5.18 23.44
N ARG A 384 14.95 -6.08 23.37
CA ARG A 384 14.35 -6.66 24.58
C ARG A 384 15.26 -7.75 25.13
N ALA A 385 15.41 -7.79 26.46
CA ALA A 385 16.19 -8.83 27.14
C ALA A 385 15.64 -10.24 26.89
N GLN A 386 14.34 -10.35 26.63
CA GLN A 386 13.66 -11.58 26.23
C GLN A 386 12.72 -11.25 25.06
N ASN A 387 12.74 -12.06 24.01
CA ASN A 387 11.85 -11.88 22.87
C ASN A 387 10.43 -12.40 23.24
N PRO A 388 9.42 -11.51 23.37
CA PRO A 388 8.08 -11.91 23.77
C PRO A 388 7.39 -12.81 22.74
N ILE A 389 7.65 -12.63 21.44
CA ILE A 389 7.08 -13.50 20.40
C ILE A 389 7.68 -14.91 20.53
N HIS A 390 8.99 -15.04 20.73
CA HIS A 390 9.62 -16.34 20.96
C HIS A 390 9.04 -17.05 22.18
N GLN A 391 8.79 -16.31 23.27
CA GLN A 391 8.14 -16.86 24.46
C GLN A 391 6.71 -17.32 24.18
N LEU A 392 5.92 -16.50 23.48
CA LEU A 392 4.54 -16.84 23.12
C LEU A 392 4.47 -18.10 22.25
N LEU A 393 5.43 -18.27 21.33
CA LEU A 393 5.46 -19.41 20.41
C LEU A 393 6.23 -20.62 20.97
N GLY A 394 6.83 -20.51 22.16
CA GLY A 394 7.59 -21.59 22.79
C GLY A 394 8.93 -21.90 22.10
N VAL A 395 9.56 -20.89 21.48
CA VAL A 395 10.86 -21.02 20.80
C VAL A 395 11.97 -21.14 21.84
N SER A 396 12.57 -22.32 21.96
CA SER A 396 13.72 -22.57 22.84
C SER A 396 15.08 -22.42 22.16
N ASP A 397 15.13 -22.59 20.83
CA ASP A 397 16.32 -22.42 20.00
C ASP A 397 15.99 -21.49 18.82
N PRO A 398 16.40 -20.21 18.87
CA PRO A 398 16.16 -19.25 17.80
C PRO A 398 16.81 -19.58 16.46
N ALA A 399 17.79 -20.51 16.41
CA ALA A 399 18.40 -20.97 15.16
C ALA A 399 17.66 -22.16 14.54
N GLY A 400 16.75 -22.79 15.29
CA GLY A 400 15.96 -23.94 14.86
C GLY A 400 14.55 -23.56 14.42
N HIS A 401 13.92 -24.44 13.64
CA HIS A 401 12.49 -24.33 13.36
C HIS A 401 11.71 -24.81 14.59
N THR A 402 10.72 -24.02 15.04
CA THR A 402 9.83 -24.45 16.13
C THR A 402 8.43 -24.65 15.59
N ILE A 403 7.91 -25.87 15.74
CA ILE A 403 6.53 -26.22 15.38
C ILE A 403 5.81 -26.63 16.67
N ALA A 404 4.94 -25.76 17.19
CA ALA A 404 4.16 -26.08 18.38
C ALA A 404 2.83 -26.72 17.96
N ALA A 405 2.82 -28.05 17.75
CA ALA A 405 1.62 -28.91 17.61
C ALA A 405 0.43 -28.29 16.82
N GLY A 406 0.69 -27.68 15.66
CA GLY A 406 -0.34 -27.07 14.81
C GLY A 406 -0.98 -25.76 15.35
N LYS A 407 -0.41 -25.16 16.40
CA LYS A 407 -0.85 -23.88 17.00
C LYS A 407 0.01 -22.70 16.58
N SER A 408 1.31 -22.90 16.39
CA SER A 408 2.23 -21.86 15.93
C SER A 408 3.42 -22.44 15.21
N LEU A 409 4.05 -21.58 14.40
CA LEU A 409 5.24 -21.88 13.63
C LEU A 409 6.21 -20.71 13.74
N TYR A 410 7.47 -21.01 14.04
CA TYR A 410 8.57 -20.07 13.94
C TYR A 410 9.60 -20.56 12.93
N LEU A 411 10.00 -19.66 12.04
CA LEU A 411 11.08 -19.87 11.07
C LEU A 411 12.21 -18.87 11.34
N PRO A 412 13.46 -19.31 11.54
CA PRO A 412 14.61 -18.40 11.69
C PRO A 412 14.96 -17.69 10.38
N GLY A 413 14.59 -18.26 9.22
CA GLY A 413 14.76 -17.63 7.92
C GLY A 413 13.66 -16.61 7.59
N ASN A 414 13.83 -15.90 6.48
CA ASN A 414 12.88 -14.90 5.99
C ASN A 414 12.36 -15.29 4.58
N PRO A 415 11.43 -16.28 4.50
CA PRO A 415 10.93 -16.78 3.21
C PRO A 415 10.23 -15.71 2.37
N GLY A 416 9.68 -14.67 3.01
CA GLY A 416 9.15 -13.50 2.31
C GLY A 416 10.26 -12.77 1.55
N LYS A 417 11.32 -12.35 2.27
CA LYS A 417 12.48 -11.67 1.68
C LYS A 417 13.15 -12.52 0.59
N ASP A 418 13.32 -13.81 0.83
CA ASP A 418 13.89 -14.75 -0.15
C ASP A 418 13.05 -14.80 -1.43
N TYR A 419 11.72 -14.88 -1.31
CA TYR A 419 10.83 -14.89 -2.45
C TYR A 419 10.79 -13.54 -3.19
N TYR A 420 10.83 -12.42 -2.46
CA TYR A 420 10.93 -11.08 -3.06
C TYR A 420 12.15 -10.97 -3.96
N GLN A 421 13.32 -11.41 -3.47
CA GLN A 421 14.57 -11.38 -4.23
C GLN A 421 14.55 -12.32 -5.43
N LEU A 422 13.99 -13.54 -5.26
CA LEU A 422 13.79 -14.48 -6.35
C LEU A 422 12.90 -13.89 -7.43
N ALA A 423 11.72 -13.39 -7.08
CA ALA A 423 10.75 -12.82 -8.02
C ALA A 423 11.37 -11.67 -8.82
N ARG A 424 12.12 -10.77 -8.18
CA ARG A 424 12.82 -9.67 -8.88
C ARG A 424 13.80 -10.15 -9.95
N LYS A 425 14.39 -11.32 -9.77
CA LYS A 425 15.37 -11.88 -10.70
C LYS A 425 14.70 -12.52 -11.93
N ILE A 426 13.59 -13.24 -11.73
CA ILE A 426 13.08 -14.17 -12.77
C ILE A 426 11.60 -13.99 -13.14
N PHE A 427 10.78 -13.31 -12.32
CA PHE A 427 9.34 -13.24 -12.55
C PHE A 427 8.97 -12.54 -13.86
N ASN A 428 9.64 -11.42 -14.20
CA ASN A 428 9.31 -10.65 -15.40
C ASN A 428 9.54 -11.44 -16.69
N GLU A 429 10.67 -12.15 -16.82
CA GLU A 429 10.95 -12.97 -18.00
C GLU A 429 10.00 -14.18 -18.08
N SER A 430 9.74 -14.82 -16.94
CA SER A 430 8.77 -15.91 -16.83
C SER A 430 7.35 -15.48 -17.26
N ALA A 431 6.87 -14.33 -16.75
CA ALA A 431 5.57 -13.76 -17.08
C ALA A 431 5.48 -13.35 -18.55
N ARG A 432 6.53 -12.72 -19.10
CA ARG A 432 6.60 -12.33 -20.52
C ARG A 432 6.50 -13.54 -21.45
N ALA A 433 7.19 -14.63 -21.11
CA ALA A 433 7.11 -15.88 -21.87
C ALA A 433 5.78 -16.62 -21.65
N GLY A 434 5.07 -16.33 -20.57
CA GLY A 434 3.88 -17.06 -20.15
C GLY A 434 4.19 -18.47 -19.65
N ILE A 435 5.44 -18.72 -19.22
CA ILE A 435 5.95 -20.01 -18.77
C ILE A 435 6.50 -19.84 -17.36
N VAL A 436 5.94 -20.58 -16.40
CA VAL A 436 6.36 -20.51 -14.99
C VAL A 436 7.75 -21.08 -14.82
N ASP A 437 8.65 -20.30 -14.22
CA ASP A 437 9.99 -20.76 -13.88
C ASP A 437 9.94 -21.81 -12.75
N GLU A 438 10.76 -22.85 -12.85
CA GLU A 438 10.81 -23.96 -11.89
C GLU A 438 11.16 -23.50 -10.47
N ALA A 439 12.03 -22.51 -10.33
CA ALA A 439 12.41 -21.98 -9.01
C ALA A 439 11.25 -21.22 -8.36
N LEU A 440 10.45 -20.46 -9.13
CA LEU A 440 9.23 -19.83 -8.62
C LEU A 440 8.22 -20.89 -8.18
N GLN A 441 7.98 -21.88 -9.03
CA GLN A 441 7.03 -22.95 -8.74
C GLN A 441 7.42 -23.73 -7.48
N THR A 442 8.71 -24.01 -7.29
CA THR A 442 9.24 -24.70 -6.11
C THR A 442 9.00 -23.88 -4.85
N ALA A 443 9.38 -22.60 -4.84
CA ALA A 443 9.19 -21.73 -3.68
C ALA A 443 7.70 -21.54 -3.31
N GLN A 444 6.83 -21.43 -4.32
CA GLN A 444 5.38 -21.38 -4.13
C GLN A 444 4.83 -22.66 -3.51
N ASN A 445 5.26 -23.83 -4.01
CA ASN A 445 4.85 -25.12 -3.48
C ASN A 445 5.32 -25.33 -2.05
N ASP A 446 6.55 -24.93 -1.73
CA ASP A 446 7.10 -25.02 -0.37
C ASP A 446 6.31 -24.14 0.61
N PHE A 447 5.93 -22.92 0.18
CA PHE A 447 5.07 -22.05 0.98
C PHE A 447 3.68 -22.64 1.21
N LEU A 448 3.03 -23.17 0.15
CA LEU A 448 1.73 -23.83 0.29
C LEU A 448 1.81 -25.06 1.19
N LYS A 449 2.89 -25.84 1.10
CA LYS A 449 3.15 -26.97 1.98
C LYS A 449 3.25 -26.55 3.44
N LEU A 450 3.98 -25.46 3.72
CA LEU A 450 4.09 -24.88 5.05
C LEU A 450 2.72 -24.55 5.64
N LEU A 451 1.86 -23.89 4.86
CA LEU A 451 0.52 -23.51 5.29
C LEU A 451 -0.39 -24.73 5.51
N ASN A 452 -0.38 -25.67 4.57
CA ASN A 452 -1.32 -26.80 4.57
C ASN A 452 -0.90 -27.92 5.54
N GLU A 453 0.39 -28.25 5.63
CA GLU A 453 0.87 -29.36 6.44
C GLU A 453 1.20 -28.92 7.87
N ASN A 454 1.88 -27.79 8.06
CA ASN A 454 2.29 -27.34 9.39
C ASN A 454 1.20 -26.54 10.10
N LEU A 455 0.49 -25.68 9.37
CA LEU A 455 -0.56 -24.82 9.93
C LEU A 455 -1.97 -25.33 9.63
N GLN A 456 -2.15 -26.39 8.83
CA GLN A 456 -3.46 -26.97 8.51
C GLN A 456 -4.47 -25.95 7.97
N TYR A 457 -3.98 -24.90 7.30
CA TYR A 457 -4.84 -23.90 6.70
C TYR A 457 -5.60 -24.51 5.51
N LYS A 458 -6.88 -24.14 5.38
CA LYS A 458 -7.73 -24.57 4.27
C LYS A 458 -8.45 -23.35 3.71
N PRO A 459 -8.11 -22.90 2.48
CA PRO A 459 -8.78 -21.75 1.90
C PRO A 459 -10.25 -22.08 1.59
N THR A 460 -11.12 -21.09 1.75
CA THR A 460 -12.55 -21.22 1.43
C THR A 460 -12.76 -21.45 -0.06
N VAL A 461 -12.02 -20.71 -0.89
CA VAL A 461 -12.03 -20.80 -2.35
C VAL A 461 -10.65 -21.25 -2.81
N GLN A 462 -10.60 -22.20 -3.75
CA GLN A 462 -9.34 -22.64 -4.37
C GLN A 462 -9.30 -22.17 -5.81
N ILE A 463 -8.17 -21.62 -6.23
CA ILE A 463 -7.94 -21.14 -7.59
C ILE A 463 -6.67 -21.82 -8.11
N SER A 464 -6.78 -22.46 -9.28
CA SER A 464 -5.63 -22.95 -10.03
C SER A 464 -5.51 -22.13 -11.31
N ALA A 465 -4.49 -21.27 -11.34
CA ALA A 465 -4.09 -20.44 -12.46
C ALA A 465 -2.56 -20.26 -12.42
N SER A 466 -1.96 -19.70 -13.47
CA SER A 466 -0.56 -19.29 -13.42
C SER A 466 -0.33 -18.17 -12.40
N PRO A 467 0.89 -18.04 -11.85
CA PRO A 467 1.23 -16.98 -10.90
C PRO A 467 1.26 -15.58 -11.53
N PHE A 468 0.90 -15.44 -12.81
CA PHE A 468 0.82 -14.16 -13.52
C PHE A 468 -0.55 -13.51 -13.39
N ILE A 469 -1.51 -14.20 -12.76
CA ILE A 469 -2.80 -13.65 -12.36
C ILE A 469 -2.73 -13.21 -10.89
N SER A 470 -3.13 -11.98 -10.63
CA SER A 470 -3.45 -11.52 -9.28
C SER A 470 -4.93 -11.81 -9.00
N ALA A 471 -5.23 -12.36 -7.82
CA ALA A 471 -6.60 -12.63 -7.39
C ALA A 471 -6.88 -12.06 -5.98
N GLN A 472 -8.03 -11.39 -5.83
CA GLN A 472 -8.59 -11.06 -4.52
C GLN A 472 -9.91 -11.80 -4.33
N ILE A 473 -10.01 -12.55 -3.24
CA ILE A 473 -11.24 -13.23 -2.83
C ILE A 473 -11.91 -12.38 -1.74
N ALA A 474 -13.22 -12.17 -1.86
CA ALA A 474 -14.01 -11.45 -0.86
C ALA A 474 -15.49 -11.79 -0.98
N ARG A 475 -16.25 -11.54 0.08
CA ARG A 475 -17.72 -11.51 0.03
C ARG A 475 -18.17 -10.09 -0.31
N VAL A 476 -19.00 -9.98 -1.33
CA VAL A 476 -19.65 -8.72 -1.75
C VAL A 476 -21.13 -8.97 -1.84
N ASN A 477 -21.92 -8.19 -1.10
CA ASN A 477 -23.38 -8.34 -1.05
C ASN A 477 -23.82 -9.80 -0.79
N ASN A 478 -23.26 -10.42 0.24
CA ASN A 478 -23.49 -11.81 0.65
C ASN A 478 -23.05 -12.91 -0.33
N LYS A 479 -22.40 -12.58 -1.44
CA LYS A 479 -21.91 -13.55 -2.44
C LYS A 479 -20.39 -13.60 -2.45
N ILE A 480 -19.81 -14.78 -2.60
CA ILE A 480 -18.36 -14.94 -2.70
C ILE A 480 -17.93 -14.53 -4.11
N HIS A 481 -17.01 -13.57 -4.19
CA HIS A 481 -16.44 -13.02 -5.41
C HIS A 481 -14.93 -13.27 -5.47
N ILE A 482 -14.41 -13.33 -6.70
CA ILE A 482 -13.00 -13.36 -7.05
C ILE A 482 -12.76 -12.25 -8.07
N PHE A 483 -11.87 -11.32 -7.75
CA PHE A 483 -11.43 -10.24 -8.65
C PHE A 483 -10.07 -10.61 -9.23
N MET A 484 -9.96 -10.74 -10.55
CA MET A 484 -8.76 -11.27 -11.22
C MET A 484 -8.17 -10.26 -12.20
N ALA A 485 -6.86 -10.06 -12.14
CA ALA A 485 -6.10 -9.22 -13.07
C ALA A 485 -4.96 -10.03 -13.70
N ASN A 486 -4.88 -10.05 -15.03
CA ASN A 486 -3.88 -10.74 -15.81
C ASN A 486 -2.72 -9.81 -16.19
N PHE A 487 -1.49 -10.23 -15.87
CA PHE A 487 -0.26 -9.53 -16.28
C PHE A 487 0.69 -10.42 -17.10
N LYS A 488 0.24 -11.61 -17.49
CA LYS A 488 0.97 -12.54 -18.36
C LYS A 488 1.25 -11.88 -19.71
N GLY A 489 2.45 -12.06 -20.25
CA GLY A 489 2.84 -11.56 -21.57
C GLY A 489 3.22 -10.07 -21.63
N LEU A 490 2.94 -9.28 -20.58
CA LEU A 490 3.27 -7.86 -20.58
C LEU A 490 4.78 -7.64 -20.59
N LYS A 491 5.20 -6.53 -21.22
CA LYS A 491 6.56 -6.01 -21.16
C LYS A 491 6.52 -4.49 -21.10
N GLY A 492 7.09 -3.92 -20.04
CA GLY A 492 7.11 -2.48 -19.83
C GLY A 492 7.74 -1.74 -21.01
N GLY A 493 7.09 -0.66 -21.44
CA GLY A 493 7.56 0.19 -22.55
C GLY A 493 7.46 -0.44 -23.94
N GLU A 494 6.96 -1.67 -24.07
CA GLU A 494 6.97 -2.40 -25.34
C GLU A 494 5.65 -3.12 -25.65
N ASN A 495 5.16 -3.98 -24.75
CA ASN A 495 3.94 -4.76 -24.96
C ASN A 495 2.93 -4.54 -23.82
N PRO A 496 1.84 -3.79 -24.07
CA PRO A 496 0.77 -3.57 -23.08
C PRO A 496 -0.36 -4.60 -23.18
N ILE A 497 -0.25 -5.60 -24.06
CA ILE A 497 -1.30 -6.58 -24.32
C ILE A 497 -0.92 -7.91 -23.68
N GLN A 498 -1.80 -8.41 -22.83
CA GLN A 498 -1.64 -9.66 -22.12
C GLN A 498 -1.68 -10.85 -23.07
N LEU A 499 -0.92 -11.90 -22.74
CA LEU A 499 -1.24 -13.24 -23.22
C LEU A 499 -2.46 -13.75 -22.44
N PRO A 500 -3.47 -14.33 -23.11
CA PRO A 500 -4.65 -14.79 -22.40
C PRO A 500 -4.34 -15.93 -21.42
N GLU A 501 -5.07 -15.95 -20.32
CA GLU A 501 -5.00 -17.04 -19.35
C GLU A 501 -6.12 -18.04 -19.58
N GLN A 502 -5.75 -19.31 -19.70
CA GLN A 502 -6.63 -20.43 -20.03
C GLN A 502 -6.61 -21.48 -18.93
N ASN A 503 -7.65 -22.32 -18.91
CA ASN A 503 -7.77 -23.45 -17.99
C ASN A 503 -7.74 -23.04 -16.51
N VAL A 504 -8.19 -21.82 -16.20
CA VAL A 504 -8.33 -21.39 -14.81
C VAL A 504 -9.44 -22.20 -14.15
N GLN A 505 -9.08 -22.94 -13.10
CA GLN A 505 -10.02 -23.75 -12.33
C GLN A 505 -10.33 -23.07 -11.01
N VAL A 506 -11.60 -23.05 -10.65
CA VAL A 506 -12.07 -22.49 -9.38
C VAL A 506 -12.93 -23.50 -8.65
N VAL A 507 -12.73 -23.59 -7.34
CA VAL A 507 -13.54 -24.41 -6.43
C VAL A 507 -14.15 -23.50 -5.37
N PHE A 508 -15.47 -23.40 -5.37
CA PHE A 508 -16.24 -22.70 -4.34
C PHE A 508 -16.89 -23.69 -3.37
N PRO A 509 -17.18 -23.28 -2.12
CA PRO A 509 -18.19 -23.96 -1.32
C PRO A 509 -19.56 -23.66 -1.93
N GLY A 510 -20.45 -24.66 -2.01
CA GLY A 510 -21.77 -24.45 -2.59
C GLY A 510 -22.66 -25.69 -2.57
N SER A 511 -23.75 -25.62 -3.33
CA SER A 511 -24.78 -26.65 -3.44
C SER A 511 -24.98 -27.08 -4.90
N ALA A 512 -25.81 -28.09 -5.13
CA ALA A 512 -26.15 -28.54 -6.49
C ALA A 512 -26.94 -27.48 -7.28
N GLU A 513 -27.61 -26.56 -6.58
CA GLU A 513 -28.39 -25.46 -7.13
C GLU A 513 -27.57 -24.21 -7.40
N SER A 514 -26.33 -24.16 -6.88
CA SER A 514 -25.48 -22.99 -6.98
C SER A 514 -25.08 -22.69 -8.43
N LYS A 515 -24.99 -21.40 -8.76
CA LYS A 515 -24.62 -20.92 -10.09
C LYS A 515 -23.38 -20.05 -10.01
N VAL A 516 -22.48 -20.20 -10.97
CA VAL A 516 -21.30 -19.35 -11.08
C VAL A 516 -21.45 -18.45 -12.30
N PHE A 517 -21.05 -17.19 -12.14
CA PHE A 517 -21.07 -16.18 -13.19
C PHE A 517 -19.70 -15.54 -13.32
N GLN A 518 -19.37 -15.12 -14.54
CA GLN A 518 -18.18 -14.34 -14.85
C GLN A 518 -18.59 -13.03 -15.53
N LEU A 519 -18.05 -11.93 -15.05
CA LEU A 519 -18.09 -10.62 -15.68
C LEU A 519 -16.70 -10.30 -16.23
N ASP A 520 -16.57 -10.28 -17.55
CA ASP A 520 -15.31 -9.92 -18.20
C ASP A 520 -15.03 -8.43 -18.03
N TYR A 521 -13.75 -8.07 -17.82
CA TYR A 521 -13.35 -6.67 -17.72
C TYR A 521 -13.64 -5.91 -19.03
N LEU A 522 -14.43 -4.84 -18.92
CA LEU A 522 -15.00 -4.08 -20.07
C LEU A 522 -15.89 -4.92 -21.00
N GLY A 523 -16.38 -6.07 -20.51
CA GLY A 523 -17.30 -6.96 -21.20
C GLY A 523 -18.61 -7.15 -20.44
N THR A 524 -19.28 -8.26 -20.69
CA THR A 524 -20.60 -8.58 -20.13
C THR A 524 -20.56 -9.78 -19.20
N THR A 525 -21.61 -9.95 -18.40
CA THR A 525 -21.79 -11.14 -17.55
C THR A 525 -22.23 -12.36 -18.36
N GLN A 526 -21.67 -13.53 -18.04
CA GLN A 526 -22.04 -14.82 -18.60
C GLN A 526 -22.09 -15.92 -17.51
N PRO A 527 -23.05 -16.87 -17.59
CA PRO A 527 -23.08 -18.01 -16.68
C PRO A 527 -21.97 -19.01 -17.03
N ILE A 528 -21.41 -19.65 -16.01
CA ILE A 528 -20.36 -20.67 -16.14
C ILE A 528 -20.94 -22.05 -15.85
N ASN A 529 -20.54 -23.04 -16.66
CA ASN A 529 -20.89 -24.43 -16.39
C ASN A 529 -20.14 -24.92 -15.15
N VAL A 530 -20.88 -25.51 -14.22
CA VAL A 530 -20.35 -25.99 -12.94
C VAL A 530 -20.58 -27.48 -12.76
N GLN A 531 -19.73 -28.10 -11.95
CA GLN A 531 -19.90 -29.45 -11.44
C GLN A 531 -20.01 -29.40 -9.93
N TYR A 532 -21.05 -30.01 -9.37
CA TYR A 532 -21.20 -30.14 -7.93
C TYR A 532 -20.64 -31.48 -7.45
N GLN A 533 -19.81 -31.43 -6.41
CA GLN A 533 -19.28 -32.62 -5.74
C GLN A 533 -19.03 -32.32 -4.26
N ASP A 534 -19.62 -33.11 -3.36
CA ASP A 534 -19.32 -33.11 -1.92
C ASP A 534 -19.32 -31.72 -1.26
N GLY A 535 -20.38 -30.92 -1.48
CA GLY A 535 -20.51 -29.57 -0.92
C GLY A 535 -19.65 -28.50 -1.62
N LYS A 536 -19.07 -28.83 -2.78
CA LYS A 536 -18.23 -27.93 -3.57
C LYS A 536 -18.77 -27.79 -4.99
N VAL A 537 -18.52 -26.61 -5.56
CA VAL A 537 -18.87 -26.25 -6.93
C VAL A 537 -17.57 -25.97 -7.66
N LEU A 538 -17.29 -26.78 -8.68
CA LEU A 538 -16.08 -26.72 -9.48
C LEU A 538 -16.42 -26.15 -10.86
N CYS A 539 -15.62 -25.22 -11.36
CA CYS A 539 -15.75 -24.74 -12.72
C CYS A 539 -14.39 -24.44 -13.36
N THR A 540 -14.37 -24.52 -14.69
CA THR A 540 -13.30 -23.98 -15.52
C THR A 540 -13.81 -22.67 -16.13
N LEU A 541 -13.08 -21.59 -15.89
CA LEU A 541 -13.45 -20.27 -16.40
C LEU A 541 -13.16 -20.17 -17.91
N PRO A 542 -13.98 -19.41 -18.66
CA PRO A 542 -13.59 -18.87 -19.95
C PRO A 542 -12.25 -18.15 -19.87
N GLU A 543 -11.57 -18.08 -21.02
CA GLU A 543 -10.26 -17.44 -21.14
C GLU A 543 -10.27 -15.99 -20.63
N ILE A 544 -9.34 -15.67 -19.72
CA ILE A 544 -9.21 -14.33 -19.14
C ILE A 544 -8.22 -13.54 -19.98
N GLN A 545 -8.75 -12.58 -20.77
CA GLN A 545 -7.93 -11.67 -21.58
C GLN A 545 -7.12 -10.72 -20.70
N LYS A 546 -7.81 -9.77 -20.05
CA LYS A 546 -7.21 -8.77 -19.15
C LYS A 546 -7.57 -9.00 -17.69
N GLY A 547 -8.84 -9.28 -17.42
CA GLY A 547 -9.31 -9.54 -16.07
C GLY A 547 -10.77 -9.94 -16.07
N ALA A 548 -11.23 -10.42 -14.93
CA ALA A 548 -12.60 -10.89 -14.74
C ALA A 548 -13.00 -10.78 -13.27
N ILE A 549 -14.30 -10.63 -13.03
CA ILE A 549 -14.93 -10.79 -11.72
C ILE A 549 -15.80 -12.04 -11.77
N VAL A 550 -15.53 -13.00 -10.90
CA VAL A 550 -16.27 -14.28 -10.83
C VAL A 550 -16.99 -14.37 -9.50
N TRP A 551 -18.24 -14.82 -9.49
CA TRP A 551 -18.95 -15.04 -8.23
C TRP A 551 -19.89 -16.24 -8.28
N ILE A 552 -20.23 -16.74 -7.11
CA ILE A 552 -21.19 -17.82 -6.89
C ILE A 552 -22.47 -17.29 -6.22
N GLU A 553 -23.61 -17.80 -6.67
CA GLU A 553 -24.96 -17.55 -6.14
C GLU A 553 -25.66 -18.82 -5.69
#